data_AF-A0A660UHP2-F1
#
_entry.id   AF-A0A660UHP2-F1
#
_cell.length_a   1.000
_cell.length_b   1.000
_cell.length_c   1.000
_cell.angle_alpha   90.00
_cell.angle_beta   90.00
_cell.angle_gamma   90.00
#
_symmetry.space_group_name_H-M   'P 1'
#
loop_
_entity.id
_entity.type
_entity.pdbx_description
1 polymer ?
#
loop_
_entity_poly.entity_id
_entity_poly.type
_entity_poly.pdbx_seq_one_letter_code
_entity_poly.pdbx_strand_id
1 'polypeptide(L)'
;RPRVKLIKLCNAEHAKSVLTTDRWVSCLMPCTMAVWEGDDGKVYLSEMNMGLMAKMFGGNIAKVMGGSVAREEKQILSGLLKD
;
A
#
# COMPACT_ATOMS: atom_id res chain seq x y z
N ARG A 1 20.38 -16.35 2.01
CA ARG A 1 19.59 -15.41 2.85
C ARG A 1 18.64 -14.71 1.89
N PRO A 2 17.31 -14.69 2.14
CA PRO A 2 16.38 -14.01 1.26
C PRO A 2 16.74 -12.52 1.18
N ARG A 3 16.78 -11.95 -0.03
CA ARG A 3 17.02 -10.52 -0.25
C ARG A 3 15.67 -9.82 -0.33
N VAL A 4 15.32 -9.10 0.73
CA VAL A 4 14.02 -8.42 0.88
C VAL A 4 14.24 -7.03 1.48
N LYS A 5 13.60 -6.03 0.90
CA LYS A 5 13.56 -4.66 1.42
C LYS A 5 12.12 -4.17 1.46
N LEU A 6 11.70 -3.67 2.62
CA LEU A 6 10.42 -2.99 2.79
C LEU A 6 10.64 -1.49 2.65
N ILE A 7 9.84 -0.88 1.78
CA ILE A 7 9.76 0.57 1.58
C ILE A 7 8.43 1.01 2.18
N LYS A 8 8.48 1.94 3.13
CA LYS A 8 7.32 2.41 3.89
C LYS A 8 7.09 3.88 3.60
N LEU A 9 5.92 4.23 3.08
CA LEU A 9 5.53 5.60 2.76
C LEU A 9 4.16 5.91 3.36
N CYS A 10 3.99 7.15 3.82
CA CYS A 10 2.76 7.57 4.45
C CYS A 10 2.49 9.05 4.21
N ASN A 11 1.33 9.37 3.64
CA ASN A 11 0.82 10.73 3.64
C ASN A 11 0.18 11.02 5.01
N ALA A 12 0.68 12.05 5.70
CA ALA A 12 0.25 12.38 7.05
C ALA A 12 -1.25 12.73 7.15
N GLU A 13 -1.81 13.42 6.14
CA GLU A 13 -3.23 13.80 6.14
C GLU A 13 -4.16 12.60 5.90
N HIS A 14 -3.79 11.70 4.98
CA HIS A 14 -4.52 10.44 4.78
C HIS A 14 -4.49 9.59 6.06
N ALA A 15 -3.31 9.49 6.68
CA ALA A 15 -3.15 8.74 7.92
C ALA A 15 -3.97 9.33 9.06
N LYS A 16 -3.96 10.65 9.22
CA LYS A 16 -4.77 11.36 10.22
C LYS A 16 -6.26 11.09 10.01
N SER A 17 -6.75 11.17 8.77
CA SER A 17 -8.16 10.89 8.46
C SER A 17 -8.56 9.49 8.91
N VAL A 18 -7.79 8.48 8.49
CA VAL A 18 -8.08 7.06 8.80
C VAL A 18 -7.93 6.78 10.29
N LEU A 19 -6.85 7.24 10.93
CA LEU A 19 -6.62 7.02 12.36
C LEU A 19 -7.58 7.83 13.26
N THR A 20 -8.31 8.81 12.72
CA THR A 20 -9.34 9.49 13.51
C THR A 20 -10.58 8.61 13.70
N THR A 21 -10.97 7.85 12.67
CA THR A 21 -12.19 7.04 12.65
C THR A 21 -11.93 5.55 12.87
N ASP A 22 -10.83 5.01 12.35
CA ASP A 22 -10.59 3.57 12.17
C ASP A 22 -9.20 3.13 12.67
N ARG A 23 -8.83 3.50 13.90
CA ARG A 23 -7.50 3.23 14.50
C ARG A 23 -7.06 1.76 14.47
N TRP A 24 -8.00 0.83 14.42
CA TRP A 24 -7.74 -0.61 14.37
C TRP A 24 -6.99 -1.03 13.10
N VAL A 25 -7.04 -0.22 12.03
CA VAL A 25 -6.30 -0.48 10.78
C VAL A 25 -4.82 -0.08 10.86
N SER A 26 -4.37 0.51 11.98
CA SER A 26 -2.98 0.98 12.17
C SER A 26 -1.92 -0.11 11.99
N CYS A 27 -2.24 -1.38 12.25
CA CYS A 27 -1.33 -2.50 11.98
C CYS A 27 -1.04 -2.71 10.49
N LEU A 28 -1.88 -2.18 9.61
CA LEU A 28 -1.73 -2.20 8.16
C LEU A 28 -1.13 -0.88 7.62
N MET A 29 -0.73 0.02 8.51
CA MET A 29 -0.12 1.31 8.19
C MET A 29 1.35 1.32 8.65
N PRO A 30 2.27 2.01 7.96
CA PRO A 30 2.10 2.78 6.73
C PRO A 30 1.99 1.88 5.48
N CYS A 31 1.66 2.49 4.33
CA CYS A 31 1.64 1.78 3.05
C CYS A 31 3.04 1.18 2.81
N THR A 32 3.08 -0.11 2.51
CA THR A 32 4.32 -0.88 2.43
C THR A 32 4.42 -1.53 1.07
N MET A 33 5.52 -1.23 0.37
CA MET A 33 5.91 -1.92 -0.86
C MET A 33 7.16 -2.75 -0.56
N ALA A 34 7.11 -4.03 -0.87
CA ALA A 34 8.22 -4.95 -0.67
C ALA A 34 8.93 -5.21 -2.00
N VAL A 35 10.23 -4.94 -2.04
CA VAL A 35 11.13 -5.31 -3.14
C VAL A 35 11.94 -6.52 -2.71
N TRP A 36 11.88 -7.59 -3.49
CA TRP A 36 12.53 -8.84 -3.13
C TRP A 36 12.99 -9.62 -4.36
N GLU A 37 13.90 -10.55 -4.14
CA GLU A 37 14.36 -11.46 -5.20
C GLU A 37 13.74 -12.83 -5.07
N GLY A 38 13.19 -13.32 -6.18
CA GLY A 38 12.63 -14.66 -6.27
C GLY A 38 13.67 -15.71 -6.60
N ASP A 39 13.29 -16.97 -6.38
CA ASP A 39 14.13 -18.14 -6.64
C ASP A 39 14.43 -18.33 -8.14
N ASP A 40 13.69 -17.64 -9.01
CA ASP A 40 13.93 -17.57 -10.46
C ASP A 40 14.97 -16.51 -10.87
N GLY A 41 15.60 -15.85 -9.90
CA GLY A 41 16.62 -14.83 -10.11
C GLY A 41 16.08 -13.46 -10.52
N LYS A 42 14.76 -13.24 -10.53
CA LYS A 42 14.15 -11.94 -10.85
C LYS A 42 13.88 -11.11 -9.59
N VAL A 43 13.75 -9.80 -9.80
CA VAL A 43 13.33 -8.84 -8.77
C VAL A 43 11.84 -8.56 -8.91
N TYR A 44 11.14 -8.64 -7.77
CA TYR A 44 9.71 -8.43 -7.66
C TYR A 44 9.42 -7.22 -6.78
N LEU A 45 8.31 -6.55 -7.11
CA LEU A 45 7.67 -5.58 -6.25
C LEU A 45 6.30 -6.14 -5.86
N SER A 46 5.97 -6.05 -4.57
CA SER A 46 4.68 -6.48 -4.04
C SER A 46 4.11 -5.41 -3.13
N GLU A 47 2.80 -5.23 -3.22
CA GLU A 47 2.03 -4.26 -2.44
C GLU A 47 0.69 -4.88 -2.04
N MET A 48 0.01 -4.22 -1.10
CA MET A 48 -1.35 -4.61 -0.75
C MET A 48 -2.32 -4.10 -1.82
N ASN A 49 -3.24 -4.95 -2.27
CA ASN A 49 -4.26 -4.50 -3.22
C ASN A 49 -5.26 -3.57 -2.52
N MET A 50 -5.05 -2.27 -2.65
CA MET A 50 -5.84 -1.23 -1.99
C MET A 50 -7.30 -1.19 -2.47
N GLY A 51 -7.55 -1.50 -3.74
CA GLY A 51 -8.90 -1.61 -4.28
C GLY A 51 -9.69 -2.78 -3.69
N LEU A 52 -9.03 -3.91 -3.42
CA LEU A 52 -9.63 -5.04 -2.72
C LEU A 52 -9.87 -4.72 -1.23
N MET A 53 -8.88 -4.12 -0.56
CA MET A 53 -9.01 -3.68 0.84
C MET A 53 -10.18 -2.70 1.03
N ALA A 54 -10.38 -1.79 0.07
CA ALA A 54 -11.52 -0.88 0.08
C ALA A 54 -12.87 -1.61 0.17
N LYS A 55 -13.02 -2.70 -0.60
CA LYS A 55 -14.25 -3.50 -0.61
C LYS A 55 -14.46 -4.28 0.69
N MET A 56 -13.38 -4.73 1.33
CA MET A 56 -13.46 -5.48 2.59
C MET A 56 -13.82 -4.60 3.79
N PHE A 57 -13.26 -3.39 3.87
CA PHE A 57 -13.41 -2.55 5.06
C PHE A 57 -14.55 -1.53 4.97
N GLY A 58 -14.89 -1.03 3.78
CA GLY A 58 -15.92 -0.01 3.63
C GLY A 58 -15.59 1.31 4.34
N GLY A 59 -16.61 2.15 4.55
CA GLY A 59 -16.51 3.36 5.37
C GLY A 59 -15.41 4.35 4.95
N ASN A 60 -14.77 4.99 5.94
CA ASN A 60 -13.72 5.98 5.69
C ASN A 60 -12.46 5.33 5.09
N ILE A 61 -12.16 4.08 5.45
CA ILE A 61 -11.06 3.31 4.87
C ILE A 61 -11.25 3.18 3.35
N ALA A 62 -12.43 2.74 2.88
CA ALA A 62 -12.69 2.61 1.45
C ALA A 62 -12.54 3.93 0.70
N LYS A 63 -12.98 5.04 1.31
CA LYS A 63 -12.88 6.38 0.72
C LYS A 63 -11.42 6.85 0.61
N VAL A 64 -10.64 6.73 1.68
CA VAL A 64 -9.27 7.26 1.74
C VAL A 64 -8.27 6.27 1.15
N MET A 65 -8.21 5.05 1.68
CA MET A 65 -7.26 4.01 1.27
C MET A 65 -7.60 3.46 -0.12
N GLY A 66 -8.88 3.17 -0.36
CA GLY A 66 -9.34 2.66 -1.66
C GLY A 66 -9.40 3.68 -2.79
N GLY A 67 -9.58 4.96 -2.44
CA GLY A 67 -9.71 6.05 -3.40
C GLY A 67 -8.39 6.79 -3.63
N SER A 68 -8.04 7.67 -2.68
CA SER A 68 -6.89 8.57 -2.81
C SER A 68 -5.57 7.81 -2.79
N VAL A 69 -5.35 6.96 -1.79
CA VAL A 69 -4.08 6.24 -1.62
C VAL A 69 -3.83 5.29 -2.77
N ALA A 70 -4.82 4.46 -3.17
CA ALA A 70 -4.68 3.54 -4.30
C ALA A 70 -4.30 4.26 -5.61
N ARG A 71 -4.88 5.44 -5.87
CA ARG A 71 -4.54 6.25 -7.04
C ARG A 71 -3.12 6.81 -6.97
N GLU A 72 -2.73 7.33 -5.82
CA GLU A 72 -1.40 7.90 -5.59
C GLU A 72 -0.31 6.81 -5.66
N GLU A 73 -0.56 5.63 -5.09
CA GLU A 73 0.34 4.48 -5.17
C GLU A 73 0.57 4.03 -6.62
N LYS A 74 -0.50 3.93 -7.42
CA LYS A 74 -0.39 3.66 -8.86
C LYS A 74 0.47 4.71 -9.59
N GLN A 75 0.37 5.98 -9.22
CA GLN A 75 1.20 7.05 -9.80
C GLN A 75 2.67 6.90 -9.38
N ILE A 76 2.93 6.63 -8.10
CA ILE A 76 4.28 6.38 -7.57
C ILE A 76 4.96 5.23 -8.32
N LEU A 77 4.21 4.18 -8.66
CA LEU A 77 4.73 2.99 -9.33
C LEU A 77 4.69 3.02 -10.86
N SER A 78 4.12 4.06 -11.47
CA SER A 78 3.84 4.13 -12.91
C SER A 78 5.07 3.97 -13.82
N GLY A 79 6.28 4.22 -13.31
CA GLY A 79 7.53 3.99 -14.05
C GLY A 79 8.29 2.72 -13.66
N LEU A 80 7.78 1.94 -12.71
CA LEU A 80 8.45 0.75 -12.15
C LEU A 80 7.80 -0.56 -12.60
N LEU A 81 6.51 -0.54 -12.89
CA LEU A 81 5.76 -1.71 -13.34
C LEU A 81 5.69 -1.71 -14.87
N LYS A 82 5.89 -2.88 -15.49
CA LYS A 82 5.59 -3.07 -16.91
C LYS A 82 4.08 -3.17 -17.05
N ASP A 83 3.52 -2.50 -18.06
CA ASP A 83 2.11 -2.61 -18.44
C ASP A 83 1.68 -4.06 -18.72
#